data_AF-W2T1W4-F1
#
_entry.id   AF-W2T1W4-F1
#
_cell.length_a   1.000
_cell.length_b   1.000
_cell.length_c   1.000
_cell.angle_alpha   90.00
_cell.angle_beta   90.00
_cell.angle_gamma   90.00
#
_symmetry.space_group_name_H-M   'P 1'
#
loop_
_entity.id
_entity.type
_entity.pdbx_description
1 polymer ?
#
loop_
_entity_poly.entity_id
_entity_poly.type
_entity_poly.pdbx_seq_one_letter_code
_entity_poly.pdbx_strand_id
1 'polypeptide(L)'
;MFSAHRGQMVRREGRSVYNKIYNLNAEILGQYAELSMTSVSGHLMEHCFGSDMKNWNTVPVRTLFDAPVYRVVPEGMKNIARTLEEESAKCGILVIWTDCDREGESIGAEIAEVLGNYPKSYPPSIKESHQA
;
A
#
# COMPACT_ATOMS: atom_id res chain seq x y z
N MET A 1 20.50 -13.68 -8.13
CA MET A 1 20.14 -15.08 -7.79
C MET A 1 19.89 -15.11 -6.29
N PHE A 2 18.65 -15.39 -5.85
CA PHE A 2 18.34 -15.51 -4.42
C PHE A 2 18.68 -16.93 -3.97
N SER A 3 19.55 -17.09 -2.98
CA SER A 3 19.88 -18.38 -2.37
C SER A 3 19.33 -18.41 -0.95
N ALA A 4 18.26 -19.18 -0.74
CA ALA A 4 17.75 -19.42 0.60
C ALA A 4 18.64 -20.46 1.28
N HIS A 5 19.47 -20.02 2.24
CA HIS A 5 20.05 -20.96 3.21
C HIS A 5 18.92 -21.55 4.07
N ARG A 6 19.11 -22.75 4.63
CA ARG A 6 18.12 -23.47 5.46
C ARG A 6 17.84 -22.75 6.80
N GLY A 7 17.42 -21.49 6.76
CA GLY A 7 16.81 -20.79 7.87
C GLY A 7 15.33 -21.16 7.95
N GLN A 8 14.83 -21.41 9.15
CA GLN A 8 13.40 -21.58 9.36
C GLN A 8 12.69 -20.28 8.95
N MET A 9 11.79 -20.37 7.97
CA MET A 9 10.87 -19.29 7.67
C MET A 9 9.89 -19.14 8.84
N VAL A 10 9.85 -17.94 9.43
CA VAL A 10 8.94 -17.62 10.53
C VAL A 10 7.76 -16.84 9.98
N ARG A 11 6.55 -17.37 10.17
CA ARG A 11 5.31 -16.65 9.85
C ARG A 11 4.87 -15.82 11.04
N ARG A 12 4.56 -14.54 10.79
CA ARG A 12 3.95 -13.61 11.75
C ARG A 12 2.62 -13.09 11.21
N GLU A 13 1.80 -12.60 12.14
CA GLU A 13 0.55 -11.94 11.83
C GLU A 13 0.79 -10.44 11.60
N GLY A 14 0.17 -9.91 10.54
CA GLY A 14 0.06 -8.47 10.32
C GLY A 14 -1.24 -7.92 10.92
N ARG A 15 -1.58 -6.67 10.58
CA ARG A 15 -2.88 -6.09 10.98
C ARG A 15 -4.03 -6.63 10.13
N SER A 16 -3.75 -7.02 8.88
CA SER A 16 -4.71 -7.77 8.06
C SER A 16 -4.66 -9.25 8.41
N VAL A 17 -5.82 -9.84 8.66
CA VAL A 17 -5.97 -11.28 8.91
C VAL A 17 -5.65 -12.15 7.70
N TYR A 18 -5.61 -11.59 6.50
CA TYR A 18 -5.36 -12.34 5.26
C TYR A 18 -3.91 -12.19 4.76
N ASN A 19 -3.26 -11.05 5.04
CA ASN A 19 -1.91 -10.74 4.55
C ASN A 19 -0.90 -10.99 5.66
N LYS A 20 -0.29 -12.17 5.63
CA LYS A 20 0.71 -12.59 6.62
C LYS A 20 2.06 -11.96 6.32
N ILE A 21 2.93 -11.99 7.32
CA ILE A 21 4.32 -11.60 7.18
C ILE A 21 5.17 -12.87 7.29
N TYR A 22 6.11 -13.05 6.37
CA TYR A 22 7.03 -14.17 6.32
C TYR A 22 8.45 -13.63 6.46
N ASN A 23 9.10 -14.00 7.56
CA ASN A 23 10.47 -13.62 7.84
C ASN A 23 11.42 -14.77 7.52
N LEU A 24 12.48 -14.48 6.78
CA LEU A 24 13.55 -15.42 6.52
C LEU A 24 14.88 -14.70 6.32
N ASN A 25 15.98 -15.40 6.55
CA ASN A 25 17.31 -14.90 6.23
C ASN A 25 17.73 -15.44 4.86
N ALA A 26 18.18 -14.58 3.96
CA ALA A 26 18.69 -14.98 2.66
C ALA A 26 19.85 -14.09 2.22
N GLU A 27 20.61 -14.59 1.26
CA GLU A 27 21.62 -13.79 0.58
C GLU A 27 20.97 -13.03 -0.58
N ILE A 28 21.01 -11.70 -0.54
CA ILE A 28 20.52 -10.79 -1.57
C ILE A 28 21.72 -9.98 -2.08
N LEU A 29 21.97 -10.05 -3.40
CA LEU A 29 23.05 -9.30 -4.04
C LEU A 29 24.43 -9.51 -3.39
N GLY A 30 24.71 -10.72 -2.91
CA GLY A 30 25.98 -11.06 -2.25
C GLY A 30 26.07 -10.67 -0.77
N GLN A 31 24.98 -10.18 -0.18
CA GLN A 31 24.91 -9.79 1.23
C GLN A 31 23.85 -10.59 1.97
N TYR A 32 24.19 -11.06 3.18
CA TYR A 32 23.20 -11.66 4.08
C TYR A 32 22.25 -10.58 4.59
N ALA A 33 20.95 -10.79 4.39
CA ALA A 33 19.90 -9.88 4.82
C ALA A 33 18.76 -10.66 5.50
N GLU A 34 18.08 -9.99 6.42
CA GLU A 34 16.77 -10.42 6.90
C GLU A 34 15.71 -9.89 5.94
N LEU A 35 14.83 -10.78 5.47
CA LEU A 35 13.73 -10.46 4.58
C LEU A 35 12.45 -10.48 5.41
N SER A 36 11.64 -9.44 5.26
CA SER A 36 10.25 -9.40 5.71
C SER A 36 9.35 -9.33 4.48
N MET A 37 8.74 -10.46 4.13
CA MET A 37 7.88 -10.58 2.95
C MET A 37 6.41 -10.53 3.37
N THR A 38 5.63 -9.68 2.72
CA THR A 38 4.18 -9.61 2.90
C THR A 38 3.52 -9.28 1.56
N SER A 39 2.20 -9.11 1.54
CA SER A 39 1.43 -8.93 0.31
C SER A 39 0.33 -7.89 0.45
N VAL A 40 -0.14 -7.39 -0.70
CA VAL A 40 -1.40 -6.65 -0.84
C VAL A 40 -2.49 -7.57 -1.41
N SER A 41 -3.73 -7.09 -1.45
CA SER A 41 -4.88 -7.83 -2.00
C SER A 41 -5.47 -7.07 -3.19
N GLY A 42 -4.65 -6.89 -4.23
CA GLY A 42 -4.95 -6.01 -5.38
C GLY A 42 -4.50 -4.58 -5.13
N HIS A 43 -5.21 -3.61 -5.73
CA HIS A 43 -4.96 -2.19 -5.51
C HIS A 43 -5.04 -1.81 -4.03
N LEU A 44 -4.04 -1.06 -3.57
CA LEU A 44 -3.97 -0.53 -2.21
C LEU A 44 -4.74 0.78 -2.09
N MET A 45 -4.93 1.49 -3.22
CA MET A 45 -5.62 2.76 -3.30
C MET A 45 -6.80 2.72 -4.28
N GLU A 46 -7.76 3.60 -4.07
CA GLU A 46 -8.87 3.84 -5.00
C GLU A 46 -8.90 5.29 -5.45
N HIS A 47 -9.41 5.53 -6.66
CA HIS A 47 -9.69 6.87 -7.16
C HIS A 47 -11.08 7.32 -6.74
N CYS A 48 -11.20 8.52 -6.18
CA CYS A 48 -12.48 9.11 -5.81
C CYS A 48 -12.53 10.61 -6.12
N PHE A 49 -13.73 11.10 -6.44
CA PHE A 49 -13.99 12.54 -6.41
C PHE A 49 -14.07 13.05 -4.96
N GLY A 50 -13.95 14.36 -4.79
CA GLY A 50 -14.16 15.03 -3.49
C GLY A 50 -15.54 14.72 -2.89
N SER A 51 -15.68 14.86 -1.57
CA SER A 51 -16.93 14.58 -0.84
C SER A 51 -18.16 15.25 -1.46
N ASP A 52 -17.98 16.48 -1.91
CA ASP A 52 -19.04 17.34 -2.44
C ASP A 52 -19.55 16.87 -3.80
N MET A 53 -18.79 16.00 -4.47
CA MET A 53 -19.08 15.45 -5.79
C MET A 53 -19.63 14.02 -5.74
N LYS A 54 -19.83 13.44 -4.55
CA LYS A 54 -20.31 12.04 -4.40
C LYS A 54 -21.82 11.86 -4.57
N ASN A 55 -22.61 12.93 -4.38
CA ASN A 55 -24.06 12.84 -4.43
C ASN A 55 -24.61 13.06 -5.85
N TRP A 56 -25.07 11.97 -6.47
CA TRP A 56 -25.62 11.95 -7.83
C TRP A 56 -26.86 12.83 -8.01
N ASN A 57 -27.63 13.09 -6.95
CA ASN A 57 -28.85 13.89 -7.04
C ASN A 57 -28.56 15.40 -7.08
N THR A 58 -27.38 15.83 -6.63
CA THR A 58 -27.03 17.25 -6.49
C THR A 58 -25.91 17.67 -7.43
N VAL A 59 -25.16 16.72 -7.98
CA VAL A 59 -23.98 16.99 -8.81
C VAL A 59 -24.32 16.74 -10.28
N PRO A 60 -24.33 17.79 -11.12
CA PRO A 60 -24.52 17.60 -12.56
C PRO A 60 -23.36 16.79 -13.15
N VAL A 61 -23.65 15.73 -13.91
CA VAL A 61 -22.62 14.84 -14.51
C VAL A 61 -21.55 15.62 -15.28
N ARG A 62 -21.92 16.73 -15.93
CA ARG A 62 -20.98 17.57 -16.68
C ARG A 62 -19.82 18.09 -15.82
N THR A 63 -20.05 18.39 -14.54
CA THR A 63 -19.00 18.91 -13.67
C THR A 63 -17.96 17.86 -13.31
N LEU A 64 -18.29 16.56 -13.43
CA LEU A 64 -17.35 15.47 -13.14
C LEU A 64 -16.21 15.38 -14.17
N PHE A 65 -16.40 15.90 -15.39
CA PHE A 65 -15.34 15.95 -16.40
C PHE A 65 -14.20 16.91 -16.02
N ASP A 66 -14.49 17.94 -15.23
CA ASP A 66 -13.53 18.95 -14.78
C ASP A 66 -13.17 18.80 -13.29
N ALA A 67 -13.81 17.86 -12.58
CA ALA A 67 -13.65 17.70 -11.15
C ALA A 67 -12.27 17.10 -10.79
N PRO A 68 -11.63 17.56 -9.70
CA PRO A 68 -10.39 16.95 -9.23
C PRO A 68 -10.64 15.51 -8.75
N VAL A 69 -9.73 14.61 -9.15
CA VAL A 69 -9.70 13.21 -8.71
C VAL A 69 -8.61 13.04 -7.67
N TYR A 70 -8.95 12.37 -6.58
CA TYR A 70 -8.04 12.04 -5.49
C TYR A 70 -7.81 10.54 -5.47
N ARG A 71 -6.67 10.13 -4.91
CA ARG A 71 -6.41 8.74 -4.54
C ARG A 71 -6.54 8.60 -3.03
N VAL A 72 -7.15 7.54 -2.54
CA VAL A 72 -7.28 7.30 -1.10
C VAL A 72 -7.04 5.82 -0.80
N VAL A 73 -6.53 5.52 0.39
CA VAL A 73 -6.51 4.13 0.89
C VAL A 73 -7.90 3.83 1.47
N PRO A 74 -8.70 2.93 0.86
CA PRO A 74 -10.02 2.61 1.38
C PRO A 74 -9.95 1.90 2.72
N GLU A 75 -11.03 1.94 3.50
CA GLU A 75 -11.09 1.39 4.86
C GLU A 75 -10.60 -0.06 4.93
N GLY A 76 -11.02 -0.90 3.97
CA GLY A 76 -10.63 -2.31 3.91
C GLY A 76 -9.13 -2.54 3.69
N MET A 77 -8.41 -1.56 3.13
CA MET A 77 -6.98 -1.64 2.85
C MET A 77 -6.11 -0.96 3.90
N LYS A 78 -6.68 -0.20 4.85
CA LYS A 78 -5.92 0.53 5.89
C LYS A 78 -5.05 -0.39 6.74
N ASN A 79 -5.53 -1.59 7.08
CA ASN A 79 -4.75 -2.55 7.85
C ASN A 79 -3.53 -3.08 7.07
N ILE A 80 -3.68 -3.29 5.76
CA ILE A 80 -2.56 -3.69 4.89
C ILE A 80 -1.57 -2.53 4.79
N ALA A 81 -2.05 -1.32 4.46
CA ALA A 81 -1.21 -0.12 4.36
C ALA A 81 -0.40 0.12 5.64
N ARG A 82 -1.04 0.05 6.81
CA ARG A 82 -0.36 0.23 8.10
C ARG A 82 0.65 -0.89 8.41
N THR A 83 0.37 -2.12 7.98
CA THR A 83 1.35 -3.22 8.10
C THR A 83 2.58 -2.94 7.24
N LEU A 84 2.39 -2.46 6.00
CA LEU A 84 3.48 -2.08 5.12
C LEU A 84 4.30 -0.93 5.72
N GLU A 85 3.66 0.13 6.23
CA GLU A 85 4.33 1.24 6.90
C GLU A 85 5.20 0.76 8.08
N GLU A 86 4.64 -0.07 8.96
CA GLU A 86 5.33 -0.59 10.16
C GLU A 86 6.50 -1.51 9.82
N GLU A 87 6.40 -2.32 8.75
CA GLU A 87 7.50 -3.19 8.31
C GLU A 87 8.57 -2.43 7.53
N SER A 88 8.16 -1.50 6.67
CA SER A 88 9.09 -0.66 5.89
C SER A 88 9.99 0.18 6.78
N ALA A 89 9.48 0.68 7.92
CA ALA A 89 10.25 1.46 8.88
C ALA A 89 11.43 0.69 9.51
N LYS A 90 11.42 -0.65 9.42
CA LYS A 90 12.48 -1.54 9.92
C LYS A 90 13.42 -2.00 8.79
N CYS A 91 13.12 -1.68 7.54
CA CYS A 91 13.83 -2.18 6.37
C CYS A 91 14.60 -1.06 5.66
N GLY A 92 15.80 -1.37 5.16
CA GLY A 92 16.58 -0.43 4.36
C GLY A 92 16.29 -0.48 2.86
N ILE A 93 15.65 -1.56 2.38
CA ILE A 93 15.41 -1.82 0.96
C ILE A 93 13.98 -2.31 0.79
N LEU A 94 13.27 -1.73 -0.19
CA LEU A 94 11.96 -2.20 -0.66
C LEU A 94 12.14 -2.95 -1.98
N VAL A 95 11.62 -4.17 -2.04
CA VAL A 95 11.52 -4.96 -3.28
C VAL A 95 10.04 -5.12 -3.60
N ILE A 96 9.62 -4.60 -4.76
CA ILE A 96 8.25 -4.81 -5.27
C ILE A 96 8.22 -6.14 -6.02
N TRP A 97 7.29 -7.01 -5.64
CA TRP A 97 7.14 -8.36 -6.18
C TRP A 97 5.70 -8.60 -6.66
N THR A 98 5.11 -7.59 -7.30
CA THR A 98 3.83 -7.65 -7.99
C THR A 98 3.97 -8.36 -9.35
N ASP A 99 2.85 -8.69 -9.98
CA ASP A 99 2.85 -9.32 -11.30
C ASP A 99 3.54 -8.44 -12.35
N CYS A 100 4.27 -9.04 -13.29
CA CYS A 100 5.07 -8.33 -14.28
C CYS A 100 4.23 -7.83 -15.47
N ASP A 101 3.16 -7.08 -15.18
CA ASP A 101 2.32 -6.42 -16.16
C ASP A 101 1.98 -4.98 -15.75
N ARG A 102 1.21 -4.28 -16.60
CA ARG A 102 0.85 -2.88 -16.36
C ARG A 102 0.12 -2.68 -15.02
N GLU A 103 -0.71 -3.63 -14.63
CA GLU A 103 -1.48 -3.52 -13.39
C GLU A 103 -0.58 -3.72 -12.18
N GLY A 104 0.29 -4.72 -12.24
CA GLY A 104 1.27 -4.97 -11.18
C GLY A 104 2.24 -3.80 -10.98
N GLU A 105 2.65 -3.10 -12.04
CA GLU A 105 3.42 -1.86 -11.93
C GLU A 105 2.60 -0.72 -11.28
N SER A 106 1.31 -0.60 -11.59
CA SER A 106 0.41 0.38 -10.96
C SER A 106 0.27 0.12 -9.45
N ILE A 107 0.04 -1.13 -9.07
CA ILE A 107 -0.04 -1.55 -7.66
C ILE A 107 1.32 -1.32 -6.97
N GLY A 108 2.43 -1.62 -7.64
CA GLY A 108 3.78 -1.34 -7.15
C GLY A 108 4.01 0.13 -6.84
N ALA A 109 3.53 1.02 -7.71
CA ALA A 109 3.60 2.47 -7.51
C ALA A 109 2.74 2.94 -6.32
N GLU A 110 1.55 2.38 -6.12
CA GLU A 110 0.71 2.67 -4.94
C GLU A 110 1.39 2.26 -3.63
N ILE A 111 2.03 1.09 -3.60
CA ILE A 111 2.81 0.63 -2.43
C ILE A 111 3.94 1.63 -2.15
N ALA A 112 4.70 2.03 -3.17
CA ALA A 112 5.80 2.98 -2.99
C ALA A 112 5.32 4.36 -2.51
N GLU A 113 4.14 4.81 -2.96
CA GLU A 113 3.53 6.06 -2.53
C GLU A 113 3.11 6.02 -1.05
N VAL A 114 2.43 4.96 -0.61
CA VAL A 114 2.02 4.79 0.79
C VAL A 114 3.24 4.79 1.73
N LEU A 115 4.34 4.16 1.32
CA LEU A 115 5.57 4.08 2.09
C LEU A 115 6.40 5.39 2.10
N GLY A 116 5.93 6.44 1.44
CA GLY A 116 6.56 7.77 1.50
C GLY A 116 7.77 7.95 0.58
N ASN A 117 7.98 7.03 -0.38
CA ASN A 117 9.02 7.19 -1.40
C ASN A 117 8.61 8.14 -2.54
N TYR A 118 7.34 8.59 -2.55
CA TYR A 118 6.80 9.56 -3.50
C TYR A 118 6.02 10.68 -2.78
N PRO A 119 5.93 11.88 -3.37
CA PRO A 119 5.09 12.96 -2.84
C PRO A 119 3.63 12.48 -2.73
N LYS A 120 3.05 12.59 -1.54
CA LYS A 120 1.66 12.21 -1.28
C LYS A 120 0.73 13.00 -2.19
N SER A 121 0.02 12.31 -3.09
CA SER A 121 -0.91 12.94 -4.03
C SER A 121 -2.32 13.13 -3.47
N TYR A 122 -2.50 12.78 -2.19
CA TYR A 122 -3.78 12.77 -1.50
C TYR A 122 -3.83 13.80 -0.38
N PRO A 123 -4.99 14.44 -0.16
CA PRO A 123 -5.12 15.41 0.92
C PRO A 123 -4.74 14.73 2.24
N PRO A 124 -3.99 15.41 3.13
CA PRO A 124 -3.75 14.90 4.47
C PRO A 124 -5.11 14.55 5.07
N SER A 125 -5.19 13.37 5.68
CA SER A 125 -6.40 12.81 6.28
C SER A 125 -7.28 13.93 6.79
N ILE A 126 -8.50 14.04 6.25
CA ILE A 126 -9.53 14.88 6.86
C ILE A 126 -9.56 14.40 8.30
N LYS A 127 -9.10 15.25 9.21
CA LYS A 127 -9.29 15.01 10.64
C LYS A 127 -10.80 14.88 10.76
N GLU A 128 -11.30 13.68 10.96
CA GLU A 128 -12.65 13.51 11.47
C GLU A 128 -12.69 14.39 12.70
N SER A 129 -13.43 15.48 12.59
CA SER A 129 -13.73 16.37 13.69
C SER A 129 -14.59 15.58 14.65
N HIS A 130 -13.96 14.73 15.45
CA HIS A 130 -14.44 14.42 16.77
C HIS A 130 -14.34 15.73 17.57
N GLN A 131 -15.42 16.51 17.54
CA GLN A 131 -15.67 17.53 18.54
C GLN A 131 -17.16 17.77 18.72
N ALA A 132 -17.57 17.50 19.97
CA ALA A 132 -18.85 17.73 20.66
C ALA A 132 -20.03 16.81 20.31
#